data_AF-C0BTZ0-F1
#
_entry.id   AF-C0BTZ0-F1
#
_cell.length_a   1.000
_cell.length_b   1.000
_cell.length_c   1.000
_cell.angle_alpha   90.00
_cell.angle_beta   90.00
_cell.angle_gamma   90.00
#
_symmetry.space_group_name_H-M   'P 1'
#
loop_
_entity.id
_entity.type
_entity.pdbx_description
1 polymer ?
#
loop_
_entity_poly.entity_id
_entity_poly.type
_entity_poly.pdbx_seq_one_letter_code
_entity_poly.pdbx_strand_id
1 'polypeptide(L)'
;MWGDHYLLSRICLHRQFRIAADDATIRWIDDFADGKRIGRIPQDIGEKNRETGEYVREPFEIRVFDSPVELFKAIKEKAYLKASGVDGCGLSRVVATYDWEYKGGKINDSSPDGLWNVELHRDAQGVWRMGAAQGMPRGYDAFNPDGRADYFCHPWNYEIKVGDKGLSLDAVWAESPHTLNEVGSTFSIQGFDLNYVGVIIGPSVTYREGKIVFNEKASCNKRAVSKRNGSISYAQSNLRNELNVLLKRGVHGLYLFAVDPELQAALKEAASK
;
A
#
# COMPACT_ATOMS: atom_id res chain seq x y z
N MET A 1 -13.61 -43.96 27.79
CA MET A 1 -14.40 -42.89 27.14
C MET A 1 -13.98 -41.57 27.79
N TRP A 2 -12.80 -41.04 27.43
CA TRP A 2 -12.58 -39.98 26.43
C TRP A 2 -13.39 -38.71 26.74
N GLY A 3 -12.73 -37.81 27.46
CA GLY A 3 -13.15 -36.44 27.70
C GLY A 3 -11.88 -35.58 27.69
N ASP A 4 -11.34 -35.36 26.50
CA ASP A 4 -10.15 -34.53 26.34
C ASP A 4 -10.49 -33.09 26.71
N HIS A 5 -9.81 -32.61 27.75
CA HIS A 5 -9.74 -31.21 28.10
C HIS A 5 -9.02 -30.48 26.97
N TYR A 6 -9.78 -29.88 26.04
CA TYR A 6 -9.24 -28.87 25.16
C TYR A 6 -8.83 -27.67 26.02
N LEU A 7 -7.53 -27.54 26.27
CA LEU A 7 -6.92 -26.26 26.62
C LEU A 7 -7.19 -25.33 25.44
N LEU A 8 -8.27 -24.55 25.53
CA LEU A 8 -8.45 -23.33 24.76
C LEU A 8 -7.31 -22.39 25.17
N SER A 9 -6.15 -22.58 24.56
CA SER A 9 -5.11 -21.56 24.52
C SER A 9 -5.71 -20.41 23.74
N ARG A 10 -6.28 -19.47 24.49
CA ARG A 10 -6.69 -18.17 23.96
C ARG A 10 -5.39 -17.48 23.57
N ILE A 11 -4.96 -17.66 22.33
CA ILE A 11 -3.82 -16.94 21.76
C ILE A 11 -4.26 -15.48 21.67
N CYS A 12 -3.97 -14.71 22.72
CA CYS A 12 -4.00 -13.26 22.64
C CYS A 12 -2.85 -12.85 21.73
N LEU A 13 -3.16 -12.55 20.46
CA LEU A 13 -2.24 -11.89 19.55
C LEU A 13 -2.01 -10.46 20.07
N HIS A 14 -0.92 -10.25 20.81
CA HIS A 14 -0.56 -8.93 21.36
C HIS A 14 0.00 -7.99 20.27
N ARG A 15 0.32 -8.50 19.08
CA ARG A 15 0.80 -7.72 17.93
C ARG A 15 -0.13 -7.93 16.74
N GLN A 16 -0.81 -6.86 16.34
CA GLN A 16 -1.72 -6.85 15.19
C GLN A 16 -0.97 -6.85 13.84
N PHE A 17 0.34 -6.55 13.84
CA PHE A 17 1.19 -6.46 12.64
C PHE A 17 2.48 -7.26 12.82
N ARG A 18 2.95 -7.92 11.74
CA ARG A 18 4.14 -8.79 11.73
C ARG A 18 5.33 -8.19 10.97
N ILE A 19 5.71 -6.96 11.30
CA ILE A 19 6.90 -6.33 10.71
C ILE A 19 8.15 -7.01 11.26
N ALA A 20 8.98 -7.60 10.39
CA ALA A 20 10.24 -8.24 10.74
C ALA A 20 11.40 -7.25 10.60
N ALA A 21 11.41 -6.23 11.46
CA ALA A 21 12.40 -5.15 11.45
C ALA A 21 12.99 -4.90 12.85
N ASP A 22 14.10 -4.17 12.91
CA ASP A 22 14.63 -3.66 14.19
C ASP A 22 13.72 -2.58 14.83
N ASP A 23 13.95 -2.31 16.12
CA ASP A 23 13.14 -1.35 16.88
C ASP A 23 13.22 0.08 16.32
N ALA A 24 14.35 0.47 15.72
CA ALA A 24 14.50 1.81 15.14
C ALA A 24 13.58 1.97 13.92
N THR A 25 13.53 0.96 13.07
CA THR A 25 12.69 0.88 11.87
C THR A 25 11.23 0.84 12.23
N ILE A 26 10.82 0.01 13.20
CA ILE A 26 9.44 -0.02 13.69
C ILE A 26 9.03 1.34 14.24
N ARG A 27 9.87 1.96 15.08
CA ARG A 27 9.59 3.31 15.61
C ARG A 27 9.47 4.36 14.52
N TRP A 28 10.28 4.29 13.47
CA TRP A 28 10.19 5.21 12.33
C TRP A 28 8.85 5.06 11.60
N ILE A 29 8.43 3.81 11.32
CA ILE A 29 7.13 3.52 10.70
C ILE A 29 5.99 4.02 11.59
N ASP A 30 6.07 3.79 12.91
CA ASP A 30 5.08 4.27 13.87
C ASP A 30 5.00 5.80 13.90
N ASP A 31 6.14 6.50 13.98
CA ASP A 31 6.18 7.97 14.01
C ASP A 31 5.63 8.58 12.72
N PHE A 32 5.93 7.96 11.57
CA PHE A 32 5.43 8.36 10.27
C PHE A 32 3.91 8.14 10.15
N ALA A 33 3.46 6.91 10.44
CA ALA A 33 2.04 6.55 10.45
C ALA A 33 1.22 7.40 11.44
N ASP A 34 1.84 7.78 12.56
CA ASP A 34 1.21 8.60 13.58
C ASP A 34 1.12 10.09 13.22
N GLY A 35 1.72 10.50 12.11
CA GLY A 35 1.79 11.91 11.71
C GLY A 35 2.68 12.76 12.61
N LYS A 36 3.56 12.16 13.43
CA LYS A 36 4.39 12.89 14.41
C LYS A 36 5.53 13.64 13.71
N ARG A 37 6.25 12.95 12.84
CA ARG A 37 7.42 13.48 12.11
C ARG A 37 7.83 12.54 10.98
N ILE A 38 8.58 13.07 10.03
CA ILE A 38 9.34 12.29 9.04
C ILE A 38 10.81 12.46 9.41
N GLY A 39 11.33 11.56 10.25
CA GLY A 39 12.75 11.54 10.60
C GLY A 39 13.57 10.82 9.54
N ARG A 40 14.90 10.80 9.68
CA ARG A 40 15.77 9.97 8.84
C ARG A 40 15.34 8.50 8.89
N ILE A 41 15.22 7.87 7.72
CA ILE A 41 14.92 6.44 7.61
C ILE A 41 16.10 5.64 8.18
N PRO A 42 15.89 4.81 9.21
CA PRO A 42 16.95 3.96 9.75
C PRO A 42 17.31 2.86 8.76
N GLN A 43 18.57 2.43 8.80
CA GLN A 43 19.02 1.27 8.06
C GLN A 43 18.98 0.05 8.97
N ASP A 44 18.02 -0.84 8.76
CA ASP A 44 18.04 -2.15 9.37
C ASP A 44 19.21 -2.96 8.81
N ILE A 45 19.94 -3.68 9.67
CA ILE A 45 21.10 -4.50 9.29
C ILE A 45 20.79 -6.00 9.28
N GLY A 46 19.55 -6.38 9.60
CA GLY A 46 19.14 -7.77 9.75
C GLY A 46 19.66 -8.41 11.03
N GLU A 47 19.44 -9.71 11.17
CA GLU A 47 20.02 -10.54 12.23
C GLU A 47 20.75 -11.71 11.59
N LYS A 48 22.02 -11.91 11.96
CA LYS A 48 22.84 -13.01 11.44
C LYS A 48 23.15 -14.03 12.52
N ASN A 49 23.18 -15.29 12.13
CA ASN A 49 23.70 -16.37 12.97
C ASN A 49 25.21 -16.12 13.19
N ARG A 50 25.65 -16.15 14.45
CA ARG A 50 27.04 -15.86 14.81
C ARG A 50 28.04 -16.92 14.35
N GLU A 51 27.57 -18.15 14.16
CA GLU A 51 28.40 -19.30 13.78
C GLU A 51 28.48 -19.44 12.26
N THR A 52 27.33 -19.32 11.56
CA THR A 52 27.28 -19.51 10.09
C THR A 52 27.45 -18.22 9.31
N GLY A 53 27.20 -17.05 9.92
CA GLY A 53 27.19 -15.75 9.24
C GLY A 53 25.99 -15.52 8.33
N GLU A 54 25.07 -16.48 8.23
CA GLU A 54 23.85 -16.40 7.44
C GLU A 54 22.78 -15.57 8.14
N TYR A 55 21.88 -14.96 7.37
CA TYR A 55 20.76 -14.22 7.94
C TYR A 55 19.75 -15.19 8.58
N VAL A 56 19.49 -14.97 9.87
CA VAL A 56 18.32 -15.52 10.57
C VAL A 56 17.10 -14.65 10.28
N ARG A 57 17.32 -13.35 10.08
CA ARG A 57 16.33 -12.38 9.61
C ARG A 57 16.99 -11.42 8.63
N GLU A 58 16.49 -11.36 7.42
CA GLU A 58 16.97 -10.36 6.45
C GLU A 58 16.66 -8.92 6.92
N PRO A 59 17.49 -7.93 6.55
CA PRO A 59 17.21 -6.53 6.81
C PRO A 59 15.85 -6.10 6.26
N PHE A 60 15.09 -5.34 7.03
CA PHE A 60 13.86 -4.75 6.53
C PHE A 60 14.15 -3.61 5.53
N GLU A 61 13.57 -3.68 4.34
CA GLU A 61 13.85 -2.73 3.27
C GLU A 61 12.81 -1.61 3.22
N ILE A 62 13.22 -0.36 3.48
CA ILE A 62 12.40 0.84 3.20
C ILE A 62 12.97 1.56 1.98
N ARG A 63 12.14 1.81 0.97
CA ARG A 63 12.53 2.57 -0.23
C ARG A 63 11.49 3.61 -0.60
N VAL A 64 11.97 4.81 -0.97
CA VAL A 64 11.15 5.89 -1.51
C VAL A 64 11.41 5.98 -3.00
N PHE A 65 10.36 5.88 -3.80
CA PHE A 65 10.42 5.93 -5.27
C PHE A 65 9.99 7.29 -5.77
N ASP A 66 10.57 7.72 -6.90
CA ASP A 66 10.18 8.95 -7.61
C ASP A 66 9.01 8.77 -8.57
N SER A 67 8.60 7.52 -8.79
CA SER A 67 7.55 7.14 -9.72
C SER A 67 6.69 6.02 -9.13
N PRO A 68 5.35 6.14 -9.18
CA PRO A 68 4.46 5.05 -8.83
C PRO A 68 4.62 3.86 -9.79
N VAL A 69 4.99 4.10 -11.05
CA VAL A 69 5.28 3.05 -12.04
C VAL A 69 6.49 2.21 -11.62
N GLU A 70 7.57 2.87 -11.20
CA GLU A 70 8.79 2.16 -10.78
C GLU A 70 8.62 1.47 -9.42
N LEU A 71 7.84 2.07 -8.50
CA LEU A 71 7.41 1.40 -7.27
C LEU A 71 6.64 0.11 -7.61
N PHE A 72 5.70 0.19 -8.55
CA PHE A 72 4.87 -0.94 -8.94
C PHE A 72 5.67 -2.08 -9.56
N LYS A 73 6.58 -1.75 -10.50
CA LYS A 73 7.51 -2.73 -11.08
C LYS A 73 8.36 -3.41 -10.01
N ALA A 74 8.94 -2.64 -9.09
CA ALA A 74 9.78 -3.19 -8.03
C ALA A 74 9.00 -4.13 -7.09
N ILE A 75 7.74 -3.83 -6.80
CA ILE A 75 6.87 -4.74 -6.02
C ILE A 75 6.49 -5.99 -6.82
N LYS A 76 6.24 -5.86 -8.12
CA LYS A 76 6.02 -7.03 -9.00
C LYS A 76 7.22 -7.95 -9.04
N GLU A 77 8.43 -7.40 -9.14
CA GLU A 77 9.67 -8.18 -9.03
C GLU A 77 9.72 -8.96 -7.70
N LYS A 78 9.44 -8.30 -6.57
CA LYS A 78 9.34 -8.97 -5.25
C LYS A 78 8.21 -10.01 -5.19
N ALA A 79 7.14 -9.86 -5.98
CA ALA A 79 6.07 -10.84 -6.07
C ALA A 79 6.46 -12.05 -6.94
N TYR A 80 7.47 -11.94 -7.81
CA TYR A 80 7.98 -13.08 -8.57
C TYR A 80 9.12 -13.82 -7.85
N LEU A 81 9.75 -13.19 -6.84
CA LEU A 81 10.71 -13.87 -5.98
C LEU A 81 10.01 -15.01 -5.22
N LYS A 82 10.53 -16.23 -5.37
CA LYS A 82 10.08 -17.39 -4.60
C LYS A 82 10.51 -17.19 -3.14
N ALA A 83 9.55 -17.12 -2.22
CA ALA A 83 9.87 -17.31 -0.81
C ALA A 83 10.37 -18.75 -0.65
N SER A 84 11.52 -18.93 0.00
CA SER A 84 12.15 -20.23 0.23
C SER A 84 11.16 -21.24 0.84
N GLY A 85 10.58 -22.12 0.00
CA GLY A 85 9.77 -23.24 0.44
C GLY A 85 8.31 -23.31 -0.05
N VAL A 86 7.82 -22.37 -0.87
CA VAL A 86 6.47 -22.48 -1.46
C VAL A 86 6.53 -22.23 -2.96
N ASP A 87 5.90 -23.09 -3.77
CA ASP A 87 5.83 -23.00 -5.24
C ASP A 87 5.00 -21.81 -5.78
N GLY A 88 4.79 -20.76 -4.97
CA GLY A 88 3.97 -19.60 -5.29
C GLY A 88 4.79 -18.35 -5.62
N CYS A 89 4.21 -17.48 -6.46
CA CYS A 89 4.59 -16.07 -6.54
C CYS A 89 4.55 -15.48 -5.11
N GLY A 90 5.59 -14.75 -4.69
CA GLY A 90 5.66 -14.07 -3.41
C GLY A 90 4.46 -13.14 -3.13
N LEU A 91 4.09 -13.02 -1.86
CA LEU A 91 2.97 -12.22 -1.35
C LEU A 91 3.30 -10.72 -1.31
N SER A 92 3.61 -10.12 -2.46
CA SER A 92 3.92 -8.69 -2.54
C SER A 92 2.87 -7.96 -3.39
N ARG A 93 2.32 -6.85 -2.89
CA ARG A 93 1.25 -6.10 -3.56
C ARG A 93 1.39 -4.60 -3.36
N VAL A 94 0.86 -3.84 -4.32
CA VAL A 94 0.71 -2.39 -4.18
C VAL A 94 -0.67 -2.08 -3.60
N VAL A 95 -0.69 -1.13 -2.67
CA VAL A 95 -1.88 -0.59 -2.05
C VAL A 95 -1.84 0.94 -2.12
N ALA A 96 -3.00 1.57 -2.00
CA ALA A 96 -3.11 3.03 -2.00
C ALA A 96 -4.05 3.54 -0.92
N THR A 97 -3.85 4.79 -0.50
CA THR A 97 -4.87 5.53 0.27
C THR A 97 -6.15 5.67 -0.56
N TYR A 98 -7.29 5.73 0.11
CA TYR A 98 -8.59 5.69 -0.57
C TYR A 98 -8.99 7.08 -1.09
N ASP A 99 -8.26 7.56 -2.09
CA ASP A 99 -8.37 8.92 -2.63
C ASP A 99 -8.91 8.96 -4.07
N TRP A 100 -8.82 7.84 -4.79
CA TRP A 100 -9.49 7.65 -6.08
C TRP A 100 -10.90 7.12 -5.85
N GLU A 101 -11.84 7.55 -6.69
CA GLU A 101 -13.23 7.12 -6.56
C GLU A 101 -13.35 5.61 -6.85
N TYR A 102 -14.27 4.97 -6.13
CA TYR A 102 -14.69 3.60 -6.40
C TYR A 102 -16.17 3.45 -6.02
N LYS A 103 -16.94 2.83 -6.92
CA LYS A 103 -18.36 2.52 -6.69
C LYS A 103 -18.59 1.05 -6.98
N GLY A 104 -18.51 0.23 -5.94
CA GLY A 104 -18.65 -1.21 -6.04
C GLY A 104 -19.91 -1.65 -6.78
N GLY A 105 -19.76 -2.63 -7.68
CA GLY A 105 -20.83 -3.17 -8.52
C GLY A 105 -21.27 -2.27 -9.66
N LYS A 106 -20.59 -1.14 -9.91
CA LYS A 106 -20.87 -0.24 -11.03
C LYS A 106 -19.68 -0.11 -11.96
N ILE A 107 -19.97 -0.06 -13.26
CA ILE A 107 -18.99 0.33 -14.28
C ILE A 107 -18.67 1.81 -14.12
N ASN A 108 -17.43 2.18 -14.39
CA ASN A 108 -17.01 3.57 -14.42
C ASN A 108 -17.22 4.17 -15.82
N ASP A 109 -18.38 4.78 -16.06
CA ASP A 109 -18.72 5.42 -17.35
C ASP A 109 -17.77 6.57 -17.75
N SER A 110 -16.97 7.06 -16.79
CA SER A 110 -15.99 8.13 -17.03
C SER A 110 -14.60 7.61 -17.41
N SER A 111 -14.39 6.28 -17.43
CA SER A 111 -13.15 5.64 -17.87
C SER A 111 -13.41 4.82 -19.14
N PRO A 112 -12.56 4.91 -20.17
CA PRO A 112 -12.78 4.21 -21.45
C PRO A 112 -12.71 2.69 -21.34
N ASP A 113 -12.06 2.16 -20.30
CA ASP A 113 -12.00 0.73 -19.96
C ASP A 113 -13.17 0.28 -19.05
N GLY A 114 -14.01 1.20 -18.59
CA GLY A 114 -15.09 0.94 -17.64
C GLY A 114 -14.65 0.62 -16.22
N LEU A 115 -13.35 0.72 -15.90
CA LEU A 115 -12.77 0.33 -14.61
C LEU A 115 -12.61 1.52 -13.65
N TRP A 116 -12.66 1.25 -12.36
CA TRP A 116 -12.24 2.20 -11.33
C TRP A 116 -10.73 2.07 -11.09
N ASN A 117 -9.97 3.05 -11.56
CA ASN A 117 -8.51 3.02 -11.56
C ASN A 117 -7.90 3.97 -10.52
N VAL A 118 -6.79 3.52 -9.92
CA VAL A 118 -5.76 4.39 -9.34
C VAL A 118 -4.95 4.95 -10.50
N GLU A 119 -5.29 6.19 -10.88
CA GLU A 119 -4.80 6.85 -12.09
C GLU A 119 -3.97 8.10 -11.73
N LEU A 120 -2.75 8.16 -12.26
CA LEU A 120 -1.78 9.23 -12.10
C LEU A 120 -1.04 9.49 -13.41
N HIS A 121 -0.71 10.74 -13.70
CA HIS A 121 0.19 11.12 -14.79
C HIS A 121 1.31 12.02 -14.29
N ARG A 122 2.45 12.02 -14.97
CA ARG A 122 3.55 12.95 -14.73
C ARG A 122 3.38 14.16 -15.65
N ASP A 123 3.26 15.34 -15.07
CA ASP A 123 3.14 16.58 -15.84
C ASP A 123 4.48 17.00 -16.47
N ALA A 124 4.46 18.05 -17.30
CA ALA A 124 5.64 18.55 -17.99
C ALA A 124 6.73 19.09 -17.05
N GLN A 125 6.39 19.41 -15.80
CA GLN A 125 7.32 19.82 -14.76
C GLN A 125 7.89 18.61 -14.00
N GLY A 126 7.48 17.40 -14.38
CA GLY A 126 7.93 16.15 -13.77
C GLY A 126 7.19 15.80 -12.48
N VAL A 127 6.10 16.49 -12.14
CA VAL A 127 5.29 16.26 -10.93
C VAL A 127 4.16 15.31 -11.24
N TRP A 128 3.93 14.34 -10.36
CA TRP A 128 2.80 13.41 -10.51
C TRP A 128 1.49 14.05 -10.06
N ARG A 129 0.45 13.87 -10.86
CA ARG A 129 -0.89 14.43 -10.68
C ARG A 129 -1.94 13.33 -10.81
N MET A 130 -3.02 13.47 -10.05
CA MET A 130 -4.20 12.60 -10.11
C MET A 130 -4.85 12.64 -11.51
N GLY A 131 -5.32 11.49 -11.98
CA GLY A 131 -6.00 11.32 -13.25
C GLY A 131 -5.07 11.38 -14.46
N ALA A 132 -5.64 11.41 -15.67
CA ALA A 132 -4.91 11.58 -16.92
C ALA A 132 -4.70 13.06 -17.29
N ALA A 133 -3.63 13.35 -18.03
CA ALA A 133 -3.43 14.65 -18.67
C ALA A 133 -4.47 14.88 -19.77
N GLN A 134 -4.80 16.14 -20.03
CA GLN A 134 -5.72 16.50 -21.10
C GLN A 134 -5.19 16.02 -22.46
N GLY A 135 -6.00 15.28 -23.21
CA GLY A 135 -5.63 14.76 -24.54
C GLY A 135 -4.76 13.51 -24.53
N MET A 136 -4.38 12.98 -23.35
CA MET A 136 -3.66 11.71 -23.24
C MET A 136 -4.64 10.52 -23.33
N PRO A 137 -4.29 9.44 -24.05
CA PRO A 137 -5.03 8.18 -23.96
C PRO A 137 -5.04 7.69 -22.51
N ARG A 138 -6.22 7.51 -21.95
CA ARG A 138 -6.40 7.13 -20.54
C ARG A 138 -7.00 5.73 -20.40
N GLY A 139 -6.96 5.19 -19.19
CA GLY A 139 -7.41 3.83 -18.87
C GLY A 139 -6.26 2.83 -18.74
N TYR A 140 -6.58 1.71 -18.10
CA TYR A 140 -5.72 0.56 -17.88
C TYR A 140 -5.41 -0.15 -19.21
N ASP A 141 -4.13 -0.37 -19.46
CA ASP A 141 -3.64 -1.12 -20.62
C ASP A 141 -3.38 -2.57 -20.19
N ALA A 142 -4.31 -3.48 -20.50
CA ALA A 142 -4.16 -4.89 -20.14
C ALA A 142 -3.01 -5.60 -20.88
N PHE A 143 -2.54 -5.07 -22.01
CA PHE A 143 -1.44 -5.64 -22.80
C PHE A 143 -0.08 -5.14 -22.33
N ASN A 144 -0.02 -3.90 -21.81
CA ASN A 144 1.22 -3.27 -21.35
C ASN A 144 0.99 -2.40 -20.10
N PRO A 145 0.61 -3.02 -18.96
CA PRO A 145 0.05 -2.31 -17.80
C PRO A 145 1.02 -1.31 -17.16
N ASP A 146 2.32 -1.59 -17.21
CA ASP A 146 3.42 -0.81 -16.63
C ASP A 146 4.38 -0.26 -17.70
N GLY A 147 3.94 -0.20 -18.96
CA GLY A 147 4.78 0.20 -20.09
C GLY A 147 4.99 1.70 -20.28
N ARG A 148 4.13 2.54 -19.67
CA ARG A 148 4.23 4.00 -19.75
C ARG A 148 4.94 4.54 -18.51
N ALA A 149 6.09 5.17 -18.71
CA ALA A 149 6.92 5.68 -17.61
C ALA A 149 6.32 6.92 -16.91
N ASP A 150 5.45 7.65 -17.61
CA ASP A 150 4.84 8.92 -17.22
C ASP A 150 3.33 8.79 -16.92
N TYR A 151 2.78 7.58 -16.94
CA TYR A 151 1.37 7.35 -16.67
C TYR A 151 1.16 6.01 -15.96
N PHE A 152 0.61 6.10 -14.75
CA PHE A 152 0.25 4.97 -13.93
C PHE A 152 -1.27 4.86 -13.90
N CYS A 153 -1.81 3.74 -14.35
CA CYS A 153 -3.24 3.50 -14.29
C CYS A 153 -3.45 2.02 -14.02
N HIS A 154 -3.83 1.70 -12.79
CA HIS A 154 -4.12 0.33 -12.40
C HIS A 154 -5.47 0.25 -11.70
N PRO A 155 -6.27 -0.76 -11.99
CA PRO A 155 -7.59 -0.89 -11.41
C PRO A 155 -7.52 -1.19 -9.91
N TRP A 156 -8.53 -0.73 -9.17
CA TRP A 156 -8.73 -1.13 -7.78
C TRP A 156 -8.92 -2.65 -7.66
N ASN A 157 -8.73 -3.17 -6.46
CA ASN A 157 -8.94 -4.58 -6.14
C ASN A 157 -10.31 -5.10 -6.62
N TYR A 158 -10.33 -6.29 -7.22
CA TYR A 158 -11.50 -7.02 -7.76
C TYR A 158 -12.13 -6.49 -9.07
N GLU A 159 -11.49 -5.53 -9.73
CA GLU A 159 -11.97 -4.99 -11.01
C GLU A 159 -11.56 -5.87 -12.21
N ILE A 160 -10.40 -6.52 -12.16
CA ILE A 160 -9.94 -7.43 -13.22
C ILE A 160 -10.67 -8.78 -13.05
N LYS A 161 -11.58 -9.08 -13.98
CA LYS A 161 -12.34 -10.34 -13.99
C LYS A 161 -11.58 -11.44 -14.74
N VAL A 162 -11.58 -12.67 -14.21
CA VAL A 162 -11.04 -13.86 -14.87
C VAL A 162 -12.19 -14.77 -15.32
N GLY A 163 -12.65 -14.63 -16.56
CA GLY A 163 -13.81 -15.36 -17.09
C GLY A 163 -15.16 -14.86 -16.53
N ASP A 164 -16.20 -15.71 -16.58
CA ASP A 164 -17.57 -15.38 -16.12
C ASP A 164 -17.73 -15.33 -14.59
N LYS A 165 -16.68 -15.68 -13.82
CA LYS A 165 -16.70 -15.68 -12.35
C LYS A 165 -15.50 -14.90 -11.81
N GLY A 166 -15.74 -14.06 -10.79
CA GLY A 166 -14.66 -13.42 -10.03
C GLY A 166 -13.86 -14.42 -9.20
N LEU A 167 -12.99 -13.92 -8.31
CA LEU A 167 -12.35 -14.73 -7.27
C LEU A 167 -13.38 -15.61 -6.56
N SER A 168 -13.03 -16.88 -6.28
CA SER A 168 -13.86 -17.73 -5.43
C SER A 168 -14.00 -17.07 -4.05
N LEU A 169 -15.10 -17.34 -3.34
CA LEU A 169 -15.35 -16.76 -2.01
C LEU A 169 -14.19 -16.99 -1.02
N ASP A 170 -13.42 -18.05 -1.22
CA ASP A 170 -12.32 -18.45 -0.35
C ASP A 170 -10.95 -17.94 -0.80
N ALA A 171 -10.85 -17.30 -1.98
CA ALA A 171 -9.57 -16.84 -2.51
C ALA A 171 -9.20 -15.45 -1.97
N VAL A 172 -8.07 -15.38 -1.27
CA VAL A 172 -7.51 -14.14 -0.74
C VAL A 172 -6.96 -13.29 -1.90
N TRP A 173 -7.38 -12.03 -1.98
CA TRP A 173 -6.98 -11.11 -3.05
C TRP A 173 -5.46 -11.07 -3.24
N ALA A 174 -4.70 -10.93 -2.15
CA ALA A 174 -3.24 -10.82 -2.21
C ALA A 174 -2.52 -12.12 -2.64
N GLU A 175 -3.16 -13.28 -2.57
CA GLU A 175 -2.59 -14.57 -2.95
C GLU A 175 -2.77 -14.86 -4.44
N SER A 176 -3.77 -14.26 -5.08
CA SER A 176 -4.11 -14.65 -6.43
C SER A 176 -3.20 -14.01 -7.48
N PRO A 177 -2.65 -14.76 -8.46
CA PRO A 177 -1.75 -14.19 -9.47
C PRO A 177 -2.38 -13.10 -10.34
N HIS A 178 -3.69 -13.18 -10.61
CA HIS A 178 -4.36 -12.22 -11.49
C HIS A 178 -4.60 -10.85 -10.84
N THR A 179 -4.51 -10.76 -9.51
CA THR A 179 -4.63 -9.48 -8.78
C THR A 179 -3.32 -8.70 -8.72
N LEU A 180 -2.23 -9.26 -9.28
CA LEU A 180 -0.92 -8.63 -9.28
C LEU A 180 -0.92 -7.27 -10.00
N ASN A 181 -1.81 -7.10 -11.00
CA ASN A 181 -1.96 -5.86 -11.73
C ASN A 181 -2.99 -4.90 -11.11
N GLU A 182 -3.56 -5.24 -9.95
CA GLU A 182 -4.52 -4.40 -9.22
C GLU A 182 -3.85 -3.66 -8.05
N VAL A 183 -4.50 -2.59 -7.61
CA VAL A 183 -4.11 -1.84 -6.40
C VAL A 183 -5.09 -2.14 -5.27
N GLY A 184 -4.56 -2.55 -4.13
CA GLY A 184 -5.34 -2.80 -2.92
C GLY A 184 -5.68 -1.52 -2.16
N SER A 185 -6.70 -1.58 -1.32
CA SER A 185 -7.07 -0.51 -0.41
C SER A 185 -6.96 -0.97 1.04
N THR A 186 -7.18 -0.06 1.99
CA THR A 186 -7.27 -0.43 3.41
C THR A 186 -8.31 -1.53 3.68
N PHE A 187 -9.32 -1.67 2.82
CA PHE A 187 -10.39 -2.65 2.98
C PHE A 187 -10.01 -4.05 2.48
N SER A 188 -9.21 -4.15 1.42
CA SER A 188 -8.81 -5.45 0.87
C SER A 188 -7.63 -6.08 1.61
N ILE A 189 -6.81 -5.27 2.29
CA ILE A 189 -5.59 -5.73 2.96
C ILE A 189 -5.75 -5.94 4.47
N GLN A 190 -6.90 -5.55 5.05
CA GLN A 190 -7.11 -5.66 6.49
C GLN A 190 -7.12 -7.13 6.94
N GLY A 191 -6.23 -7.48 7.85
CA GLY A 191 -6.12 -8.84 8.41
C GLY A 191 -5.13 -9.75 7.68
N PHE A 192 -4.43 -9.24 6.66
CA PHE A 192 -3.40 -9.97 5.93
C PHE A 192 -2.05 -9.24 6.03
N ASP A 193 -0.96 -10.00 6.00
CA ASP A 193 0.41 -9.49 5.94
C ASP A 193 1.00 -9.85 4.56
N LEU A 194 1.75 -8.93 3.96
CA LEU A 194 2.46 -9.07 2.69
C LEU A 194 3.96 -9.22 2.95
N ASN A 195 4.68 -9.93 2.10
CA ASN A 195 6.14 -9.97 2.13
C ASN A 195 6.70 -8.55 1.93
N TYR A 196 6.28 -7.89 0.85
CA TYR A 196 6.58 -6.49 0.57
C TYR A 196 5.30 -5.74 0.22
N VAL A 197 5.14 -4.56 0.79
CA VAL A 197 4.03 -3.67 0.43
C VAL A 197 4.57 -2.43 -0.26
N GLY A 198 3.99 -2.09 -1.41
CA GLY A 198 4.14 -0.77 -2.02
C GLY A 198 2.96 0.10 -1.65
N VAL A 199 3.19 1.27 -1.06
CA VAL A 199 2.13 2.20 -0.67
C VAL A 199 2.21 3.45 -1.53
N ILE A 200 1.17 3.66 -2.34
CA ILE A 200 0.92 4.92 -3.03
C ILE A 200 0.09 5.81 -2.08
N ILE A 201 0.72 6.86 -1.58
CA ILE A 201 0.10 7.84 -0.68
C ILE A 201 -0.50 8.95 -1.54
N GLY A 202 -1.82 8.94 -1.66
CA GLY A 202 -2.59 9.92 -2.40
C GLY A 202 -2.80 11.25 -1.66
N PRO A 203 -3.59 12.17 -2.26
CA PRO A 203 -3.72 13.55 -1.82
C PRO A 203 -4.44 13.76 -0.48
N SER A 204 -4.99 12.72 0.16
CA SER A 204 -5.54 12.86 1.52
C SER A 204 -4.47 12.93 2.60
N VAL A 205 -3.20 12.64 2.28
CA VAL A 205 -2.07 12.79 3.18
C VAL A 205 -1.09 13.79 2.57
N THR A 206 -0.86 14.89 3.27
CA THR A 206 -0.02 16.00 2.80
C THR A 206 1.03 16.34 3.85
N TYR A 207 2.06 17.10 3.47
CA TYR A 207 3.08 17.57 4.41
C TYR A 207 3.19 19.08 4.38
N ARG A 208 2.93 19.77 5.50
CA ARG A 208 3.00 21.22 5.59
C ARG A 208 3.68 21.60 6.89
N GLU A 209 4.56 22.60 6.83
CA GLU A 209 5.21 23.18 8.02
C GLU A 209 5.87 22.12 8.95
N GLY A 210 6.51 21.11 8.36
CA GLY A 210 7.20 20.07 9.13
C GLY A 210 6.30 18.94 9.64
N LYS A 211 4.99 18.95 9.32
CA LYS A 211 3.99 18.02 9.87
C LYS A 211 3.16 17.35 8.78
N ILE A 212 2.73 16.13 9.06
CA ILE A 212 1.76 15.43 8.22
C ILE A 212 0.37 15.99 8.52
N VAL A 213 -0.34 16.38 7.47
CA VAL A 213 -1.69 16.97 7.53
C VAL A 213 -2.61 16.12 6.68
N PHE A 214 -3.72 15.65 7.26
CA PHE A 214 -4.72 14.88 6.52
C PHE A 214 -5.77 15.81 5.90
N ASN A 215 -5.98 15.69 4.60
CA ASN A 215 -6.98 16.48 3.86
C ASN A 215 -8.24 15.64 3.62
N GLU A 216 -9.24 15.83 4.47
CA GLU A 216 -10.53 15.12 4.38
C GLU A 216 -11.27 15.32 3.04
N LYS A 217 -11.04 16.46 2.35
CA LYS A 217 -11.70 16.74 1.07
C LYS A 217 -11.13 15.91 -0.08
N ALA A 218 -9.92 15.40 0.07
CA ALA A 218 -9.25 14.61 -0.94
C ALA A 218 -9.50 13.10 -0.79
N SER A 219 -10.06 12.66 0.34
CA SER A 219 -10.40 11.24 0.55
C SER A 219 -11.76 10.91 -0.07
N CYS A 220 -11.82 9.81 -0.81
CA CYS A 220 -13.06 9.22 -1.31
C CYS A 220 -13.75 8.33 -0.26
N ASN A 221 -13.16 8.11 0.92
CA ASN A 221 -13.76 7.30 1.97
C ASN A 221 -14.78 8.12 2.78
N LYS A 222 -16.03 8.12 2.29
CA LYS A 222 -17.16 8.82 2.93
C LYS A 222 -17.36 8.43 4.40
N ARG A 223 -17.04 7.19 4.80
CA ARG A 223 -17.18 6.76 6.20
C ARG A 223 -16.12 7.41 7.08
N ALA A 224 -14.88 7.51 6.60
CA ALA A 224 -13.78 8.11 7.34
C ALA A 224 -14.00 9.61 7.58
N VAL A 225 -14.56 10.33 6.60
CA VAL A 225 -14.69 11.79 6.63
C VAL A 225 -16.06 12.31 7.07
N SER A 226 -17.04 11.43 7.28
CA SER A 226 -18.37 11.84 7.73
C SER A 226 -18.38 12.32 9.18
N LYS A 227 -19.12 13.40 9.45
CA LYS A 227 -19.30 13.92 10.82
C LYS A 227 -20.31 13.08 11.58
N ARG A 228 -19.97 12.67 12.81
CA ARG A 228 -20.93 12.03 13.71
C ARG A 228 -21.82 13.11 14.33
N ASN A 229 -23.14 12.87 14.33
CA ASN A 229 -24.15 13.80 14.83
C ASN A 229 -24.04 15.22 14.24
N GLY A 230 -23.56 15.34 13.00
CA GLY A 230 -23.41 16.60 12.26
C GLY A 230 -22.30 17.55 12.76
N SER A 231 -21.69 17.28 13.92
CA SER A 231 -20.85 18.27 14.61
C SER A 231 -19.42 17.81 14.89
N ILE A 232 -19.19 16.50 15.15
CA ILE A 232 -17.87 15.99 15.54
C ILE A 232 -17.21 15.29 14.34
N SER A 233 -16.07 15.83 13.89
CA SER A 233 -15.24 15.19 12.86
C SER A 233 -14.17 14.31 13.51
N TYR A 234 -14.08 13.07 13.04
CA TYR A 234 -12.99 12.14 13.34
C TYR A 234 -12.11 11.87 12.11
N ALA A 235 -12.22 12.71 11.08
CA ALA A 235 -11.57 12.49 9.79
C ALA A 235 -10.05 12.37 9.92
N GLN A 236 -9.42 13.25 10.71
CA GLN A 236 -7.97 13.19 10.98
C GLN A 236 -7.55 11.84 11.55
N SER A 237 -8.21 11.37 12.61
CA SER A 237 -7.88 10.08 13.24
C SER A 237 -8.21 8.89 12.33
N ASN A 238 -9.29 8.96 11.56
CA ASN A 238 -9.69 7.87 10.68
C ASN A 238 -8.71 7.71 9.50
N LEU A 239 -8.37 8.81 8.82
CA LEU A 239 -7.41 8.79 7.71
C LEU A 239 -6.00 8.41 8.18
N ARG A 240 -5.61 8.85 9.38
CA ARG A 240 -4.37 8.39 10.03
C ARG A 240 -4.38 6.88 10.28
N ASN A 241 -5.49 6.33 10.77
CA ASN A 241 -5.62 4.90 11.00
C ASN A 241 -5.57 4.09 9.69
N GLU A 242 -6.16 4.60 8.60
CA GLU A 242 -6.06 3.97 7.28
C GLU A 242 -4.62 3.94 6.79
N LEU A 243 -3.91 5.08 6.85
CA LEU A 243 -2.50 5.13 6.48
C LEU A 243 -1.66 4.16 7.33
N ASN A 244 -1.87 4.16 8.65
CA ASN A 244 -1.19 3.25 9.59
C ASN A 244 -1.43 1.78 9.25
N VAL A 245 -2.66 1.42 8.84
CA VAL A 245 -2.98 0.08 8.36
C VAL A 245 -2.14 -0.28 7.14
N LEU A 246 -2.03 0.59 6.14
CA LEU A 246 -1.29 0.32 4.90
C LEU A 246 0.22 0.17 5.12
N LEU A 247 0.81 1.10 5.88
CA LEU A 247 2.25 1.17 6.12
C LEU A 247 2.80 -0.05 6.86
N LYS A 248 1.94 -0.75 7.62
CA LYS A 248 2.34 -1.88 8.47
C LYS A 248 2.03 -3.25 7.87
N ARG A 249 1.71 -3.33 6.57
CA ARG A 249 1.40 -4.61 5.90
C ARG A 249 2.63 -5.36 5.42
N GLY A 250 3.78 -4.72 5.27
CA GLY A 250 5.00 -5.37 4.84
C GLY A 250 5.69 -6.09 6.01
N VAL A 251 5.98 -7.38 5.84
CA VAL A 251 6.78 -8.20 6.77
C VAL A 251 8.26 -7.91 6.55
N HIS A 252 8.71 -7.84 5.30
CA HIS A 252 10.13 -7.70 4.91
C HIS A 252 10.47 -6.35 4.29
N GLY A 253 9.49 -5.60 3.78
CA GLY A 253 9.77 -4.27 3.26
C GLY A 253 8.55 -3.40 2.98
N LEU A 254 8.82 -2.10 2.92
CA LEU A 254 7.87 -1.02 2.71
C LEU A 254 8.39 -0.08 1.63
N TYR A 255 7.72 -0.05 0.48
CA TYR A 255 8.04 0.87 -0.62
C TYR A 255 7.03 2.00 -0.65
N LEU A 256 7.51 3.24 -0.83
CA LEU A 256 6.70 4.44 -0.66
C LEU A 256 6.78 5.33 -1.91
N PHE A 257 5.65 5.92 -2.26
CA PHE A 257 5.54 7.03 -3.18
C PHE A 257 4.42 7.95 -2.70
N ALA A 258 4.64 9.27 -2.68
CA ALA A 258 3.63 10.25 -2.32
C ALA A 258 3.27 11.17 -3.49
N VAL A 259 1.97 11.41 -3.66
CA VAL A 259 1.44 12.32 -4.69
C VAL A 259 1.65 13.79 -4.29
N ASP A 260 1.55 14.11 -2.99
CA ASP A 260 1.82 15.46 -2.49
C ASP A 260 3.32 15.80 -2.62
N PRO A 261 3.70 16.86 -3.37
CA PRO A 261 5.11 17.16 -3.64
C PRO A 261 5.95 17.44 -2.39
N GLU A 262 5.39 18.12 -1.39
CA GLU A 262 6.10 18.41 -0.13
C GLU A 262 6.32 17.13 0.68
N LEU A 263 5.33 16.25 0.75
CA LEU A 263 5.47 14.94 1.41
C LEU A 263 6.50 14.06 0.70
N GLN A 264 6.47 14.04 -0.63
CA GLN A 264 7.43 13.30 -1.45
C GLN A 264 8.85 13.82 -1.22
N ALA A 265 9.06 15.14 -1.19
CA ALA A 265 10.36 15.73 -0.91
C ALA A 265 10.86 15.35 0.50
N ALA A 266 10.01 15.44 1.52
CA ALA A 266 10.36 15.08 2.89
C ALA A 266 10.73 13.59 3.03
N LEU A 267 10.00 12.69 2.36
CA LEU A 267 10.32 11.26 2.33
C LEU A 267 11.66 10.99 1.64
N LYS A 268 11.95 11.68 0.52
CA LYS A 268 13.23 11.56 -0.17
C LYS A 268 14.40 12.07 0.66
N GLU A 269 14.23 13.21 1.34
CA GLU A 269 15.23 13.74 2.26
C GLU A 269 15.50 12.74 3.38
N ALA A 270 14.45 12.17 3.98
CA ALA A 270 14.57 11.15 5.00
C ALA A 270 15.27 9.86 4.51
N ALA A 271 15.13 9.51 3.23
CA ALA A 271 15.80 8.38 2.59
C ALA A 271 17.25 8.68 2.18
N SER A 272 17.64 9.96 2.08
CA SER A 272 18.99 10.36 1.70
C SER A 272 20.00 10.12 2.84
N LYS A 273 21.24 9.76 2.48
CA LYS A 273 22.31 9.39 3.42
C LYS A 273 22.96 10.59 4.08
#